data_AF-A0A5C6U9P5-F1
#
_entry.id   AF-A0A5C6U9P5-F1
#
_cell.length_a   1.000
_cell.length_b   1.000
_cell.length_c   1.000
_cell.angle_alpha   90.00
_cell.angle_beta   90.00
_cell.angle_gamma   90.00
#
_symmetry.space_group_name_H-M   'P 1'
#
loop_
_entity.id
_entity.type
_entity.pdbx_description
1 polymer ?
#
loop_
_entity_poly.entity_id
_entity_poly.type
_entity_poly.pdbx_seq_one_letter_code
_entity_poly.pdbx_strand_id
1 'polypeptide(L)'
;MAKHVPLHIHGLIGLPALVLATSCVPDDHPVTASRIQAVPDSRTLLHRMALNVPDDIPMKALTAGDTRAAFATGAAPAFAAPRTADDAARAADCLTAAVYYEARSQSTDGQRAVAQVVLNRVRDRAFPNTVCGVVYQGSQRRTGCQFSFTCDGSMLRPREPGAWERARGVAEAALSGSVYAAVGAATSFHTTSILPWWASSLSRITTIGAHIFYRWQGGLERALTFRQAYAGFEPGAPTLAAMPAATVVEGVTVHRGNETVAGVTVHRGKTAPAAAPALVRVNFAGVRVHVGGHQPGVLDTGAEAATVGEESAPI
;
A
#
# COMPACT_ATOMS: atom_id res chain seq x y z
N MET A 1 24.12 -55.82 -67.71
CA MET A 1 24.99 -57.01 -67.85
C MET A 1 26.26 -56.79 -67.04
N ALA A 2 26.46 -57.65 -66.04
CA ALA A 2 27.71 -58.08 -65.40
C ALA A 2 28.84 -57.04 -65.16
N LYS A 3 29.27 -56.86 -63.91
CA LYS A 3 30.26 -57.71 -63.21
C LYS A 3 30.59 -57.10 -61.83
N HIS A 4 30.58 -57.95 -60.81
CA HIS A 4 31.16 -57.65 -59.49
C HIS A 4 32.69 -57.68 -59.54
N VAL A 5 33.32 -56.83 -58.74
CA VAL A 5 34.69 -57.02 -58.21
C VAL A 5 34.62 -56.78 -56.69
N PRO A 6 35.10 -57.70 -55.84
CA PRO A 6 35.13 -57.52 -54.39
C PRO A 6 36.47 -56.93 -53.95
N LEU A 7 36.47 -56.11 -52.90
CA LEU A 7 37.68 -55.71 -52.18
C LEU A 7 37.47 -55.93 -50.68
N HIS A 8 38.20 -56.90 -50.14
CA HIS A 8 38.38 -57.09 -48.70
C HIS A 8 39.33 -56.03 -48.15
N ILE A 9 38.87 -55.25 -47.17
CA ILE A 9 39.74 -54.40 -46.36
C ILE A 9 39.74 -54.94 -44.93
N HIS A 10 40.95 -55.15 -44.45
CA HIS A 10 41.31 -55.72 -43.16
C HIS A 10 40.90 -54.81 -42.00
N GLY A 11 40.59 -55.45 -40.87
CA GLY A 11 40.15 -54.81 -39.65
C GLY A 11 41.21 -53.94 -38.97
N LEU A 12 40.71 -52.95 -38.24
CA LEU A 12 41.39 -52.29 -37.14
C LEU A 12 40.40 -52.25 -35.98
N ILE A 13 40.65 -53.11 -34.99
CA ILE A 13 39.95 -53.14 -33.71
C ILE A 13 40.41 -51.90 -32.95
N GLY A 14 39.63 -50.82 -33.03
CA GLY A 14 39.78 -49.67 -32.14
C GLY A 14 39.03 -49.93 -30.85
N LEU A 15 39.74 -50.06 -29.73
CA LEU A 15 39.15 -49.99 -28.39
C LEU A 15 38.46 -48.62 -28.23
N PRO A 16 37.16 -48.53 -27.96
CA PRO A 16 36.57 -47.26 -27.55
C PRO A 16 36.99 -46.99 -26.10
N ALA A 17 37.84 -45.99 -25.91
CA ALA A 17 38.04 -45.37 -24.60
C ALA A 17 36.71 -44.71 -24.21
N LEU A 18 35.98 -45.35 -23.29
CA LEU A 18 34.73 -44.83 -22.74
C LEU A 18 35.04 -43.61 -21.86
N VAL A 19 35.01 -42.42 -22.44
CA VAL A 19 35.05 -41.16 -21.69
C VAL A 19 33.71 -41.03 -20.97
N LEU A 20 33.68 -41.39 -19.68
CA LEU A 20 32.57 -41.06 -18.79
C LEU A 20 32.58 -39.54 -18.56
N ALA A 21 31.94 -38.80 -19.47
CA ALA A 21 31.58 -37.42 -19.21
C ALA A 21 30.51 -37.44 -18.11
N THR A 22 30.93 -37.23 -16.86
CA THR A 22 30.04 -36.84 -15.77
C THR A 22 29.46 -35.48 -16.12
N SER A 23 28.35 -35.50 -16.86
CA SER A 23 27.54 -34.32 -17.11
C SER A 23 26.92 -33.94 -15.78
N CYS A 24 27.48 -32.92 -15.13
CA CYS A 24 26.80 -32.20 -14.06
C CYS A 24 25.66 -31.40 -14.71
N VAL A 25 24.56 -32.07 -15.07
CA VAL A 25 23.28 -31.38 -15.26
C VAL A 25 22.81 -31.03 -13.86
N PRO A 26 22.70 -29.74 -13.49
CA PRO A 26 22.06 -29.37 -12.24
C PRO A 26 20.65 -29.97 -12.24
N ASP A 27 20.26 -30.65 -11.17
CA ASP A 27 18.87 -31.06 -11.01
C ASP A 27 17.97 -29.83 -11.18
N ASP A 28 17.10 -29.87 -12.19
CA ASP A 28 16.02 -28.90 -12.36
C ASP A 28 15.04 -29.11 -11.19
N HIS A 29 15.37 -28.54 -10.03
CA HIS A 29 14.39 -28.39 -8.98
C HIS A 29 13.29 -27.48 -9.55
N PRO A 30 12.03 -27.97 -9.67
CA PRO A 30 10.95 -27.12 -10.11
C PRO A 30 10.88 -25.98 -9.09
N VAL A 31 11.16 -24.76 -9.54
CA VAL A 31 10.90 -23.57 -8.75
C VAL A 31 9.39 -23.56 -8.56
N THR A 32 8.93 -24.06 -7.42
CA THR A 32 7.53 -23.93 -7.00
C THR A 32 7.28 -22.44 -6.85
N ALA A 33 6.79 -21.81 -7.91
CA ALA A 33 6.29 -20.46 -7.86
C ALA A 33 5.22 -20.44 -6.78
N SER A 34 5.53 -19.83 -5.63
CA SER A 34 4.60 -19.71 -4.51
C SER A 34 3.36 -18.99 -5.02
N ARG A 35 2.30 -19.75 -5.31
CA ARG A 35 1.05 -19.21 -5.83
C ARG A 35 0.39 -18.48 -4.68
N ILE A 36 0.05 -17.20 -4.88
CA ILE A 36 -0.76 -16.47 -3.91
C ILE A 36 -2.12 -17.17 -3.80
N GLN A 37 -2.33 -17.85 -2.68
CA GLN A 37 -3.59 -18.53 -2.39
C GLN A 37 -4.65 -17.51 -1.98
N ALA A 38 -5.90 -17.79 -2.37
CA ALA A 38 -7.03 -16.99 -1.93
C ALA A 38 -7.13 -17.04 -0.39
N VAL A 39 -7.40 -15.91 0.23
CA VAL A 39 -7.73 -15.86 1.65
C VAL A 39 -9.12 -16.47 1.82
N PRO A 40 -9.25 -17.62 2.53
CA PRO A 40 -10.50 -18.37 2.58
C PRO A 40 -11.57 -17.67 3.44
N ASP A 41 -11.14 -16.85 4.39
CA ASP A 41 -12.02 -16.15 5.32
C ASP A 41 -12.17 -14.67 4.96
N SER A 42 -13.42 -14.25 4.72
CA SER A 42 -13.76 -12.87 4.38
C SER A 42 -13.40 -11.88 5.49
N ARG A 43 -13.49 -12.28 6.77
CA ARG A 43 -13.12 -11.40 7.89
C ARG A 43 -11.62 -11.11 7.88
N THR A 44 -10.82 -12.15 7.70
CA THR A 44 -9.37 -12.06 7.60
C THR A 44 -8.97 -11.20 6.40
N LEU A 45 -9.64 -11.36 5.25
CA LEU A 45 -9.43 -10.52 4.07
C LEU A 45 -9.66 -9.04 4.41
N LEU A 46 -10.84 -8.69 4.93
CA LEU A 46 -11.22 -7.30 5.23
C LEU A 46 -10.32 -6.68 6.30
N HIS A 47 -10.00 -7.43 7.35
CA HIS A 47 -9.10 -6.99 8.42
C HIS A 47 -7.68 -6.73 7.88
N ARG A 48 -7.14 -7.64 7.06
CA ARG A 48 -5.79 -7.48 6.47
C ARG A 48 -5.74 -6.35 5.43
N MET A 49 -6.85 -6.05 4.77
CA MET A 49 -7.00 -4.86 3.93
C MET A 49 -7.20 -3.57 4.75
N ALA A 50 -7.28 -3.67 6.08
CA ALA A 50 -7.52 -2.56 7.00
C ALA A 50 -8.80 -1.75 6.66
N LEU A 51 -9.84 -2.44 6.19
CA LEU A 51 -11.13 -1.85 5.89
C LEU A 51 -12.01 -1.81 7.15
N ASN A 52 -12.74 -0.71 7.34
CA ASN A 52 -13.69 -0.58 8.45
C ASN A 52 -15.01 -1.20 8.01
N VAL A 53 -15.27 -2.43 8.44
CA VAL A 53 -16.52 -3.13 8.13
C VAL A 53 -17.44 -3.01 9.34
N PRO A 54 -18.69 -2.53 9.17
CA PRO A 54 -19.66 -2.44 10.25
C PRO A 54 -19.93 -3.80 10.92
N ASP A 55 -20.06 -3.82 12.25
CA ASP A 55 -20.25 -5.04 13.04
C ASP A 55 -21.60 -5.72 12.81
N ASP A 56 -22.56 -5.01 12.21
CA ASP A 56 -23.91 -5.50 11.92
C ASP A 56 -23.99 -6.34 10.63
N ILE A 57 -22.89 -6.56 9.92
CA ILE A 57 -22.87 -7.43 8.75
C ILE A 57 -22.81 -8.90 9.20
N PRO A 58 -23.91 -9.68 9.08
CA PRO A 58 -23.93 -11.03 9.60
C PRO A 58 -22.94 -11.90 8.82
N MET A 59 -21.94 -12.45 9.51
CA MET A 59 -20.86 -13.23 8.90
C MET A 59 -21.34 -14.45 8.10
N LYS A 60 -22.49 -15.03 8.48
CA LYS A 60 -23.14 -16.11 7.73
C LYS A 60 -23.56 -15.69 6.31
N ALA A 61 -23.86 -14.40 6.11
CA ALA A 61 -24.16 -13.85 4.79
C ALA A 61 -22.90 -13.73 3.90
N LEU A 62 -21.71 -13.65 4.51
CA LEU A 62 -20.42 -13.57 3.80
C LEU A 62 -19.87 -14.94 3.38
N THR A 63 -20.21 -16.01 4.12
CA THR A 63 -19.72 -17.38 3.89
C THR A 63 -20.64 -18.26 3.07
N ALA A 64 -21.91 -17.86 2.86
CA ALA A 64 -22.84 -18.64 2.07
C ALA A 64 -22.35 -18.73 0.61
N GLY A 65 -21.88 -19.93 0.24
CA GLY A 65 -21.48 -20.36 -1.11
C GLY A 65 -22.61 -20.41 -2.13
N ASP A 66 -23.59 -19.51 -1.99
CA ASP A 66 -24.53 -19.20 -3.06
C ASP A 66 -23.76 -18.48 -4.16
N THR A 67 -23.27 -19.27 -5.11
CA THR A 67 -22.80 -18.83 -6.43
C THR A 67 -23.92 -18.21 -7.27
N ARG A 68 -25.17 -18.25 -6.79
CA ARG A 68 -26.34 -17.60 -7.38
C ARG A 68 -26.63 -16.26 -6.73
N ALA A 69 -25.79 -15.28 -7.03
CA ALA A 69 -26.22 -13.90 -7.19
C ALA A 69 -25.21 -13.18 -8.08
N ALA A 70 -25.42 -13.29 -9.39
CA ALA A 70 -24.92 -12.32 -10.32
C ALA A 70 -25.61 -10.97 -10.01
N PHE A 71 -25.03 -10.16 -9.13
CA PHE A 71 -25.32 -8.73 -9.16
C PHE A 71 -24.41 -8.08 -10.20
N ALA A 72 -25.03 -7.92 -11.38
CA ALA A 72 -24.75 -7.00 -12.44
C ALA A 72 -23.29 -6.93 -12.98
N THR A 73 -23.08 -7.61 -14.10
CA THR A 73 -22.33 -7.06 -15.26
C THR A 73 -22.98 -5.77 -15.82
N GLY A 74 -23.58 -4.95 -14.95
CA GLY A 74 -24.33 -3.75 -15.26
C GLY A 74 -23.64 -2.54 -14.64
N ALA A 75 -23.92 -1.38 -15.22
CA ALA A 75 -23.40 -0.10 -14.79
C ALA A 75 -23.70 0.13 -13.29
N ALA A 76 -22.72 0.69 -12.56
CA ALA A 76 -22.97 1.18 -11.20
C ALA A 76 -24.10 2.23 -11.20
N PRO A 77 -24.80 2.46 -10.08
CA PRO A 77 -25.77 3.56 -10.03
C PRO A 77 -25.08 4.91 -10.28
N ALA A 78 -25.85 5.92 -10.73
CA ALA A 78 -25.34 7.29 -10.82
C ALA A 78 -25.03 7.86 -9.42
N PHE A 79 -24.12 8.83 -9.34
CA PHE A 79 -23.74 9.45 -8.06
C PHE A 79 -24.79 10.43 -7.58
N ALA A 80 -25.09 10.38 -6.28
CA ALA A 80 -26.01 11.30 -5.65
C ALA A 80 -25.30 12.63 -5.37
N ALA A 81 -25.95 13.74 -5.69
CA ALA A 81 -25.34 15.06 -5.53
C ALA A 81 -25.04 15.38 -4.05
N PRO A 82 -23.92 16.08 -3.77
CA PRO A 82 -23.65 16.68 -2.46
C PRO A 82 -24.71 17.70 -2.05
N ARG A 83 -24.88 17.91 -0.73
CA ARG A 83 -25.92 18.81 -0.19
C ARG A 83 -25.63 20.29 -0.41
N THR A 84 -24.36 20.66 -0.51
CA THR A 84 -23.93 22.06 -0.68
C THR A 84 -22.93 22.20 -1.82
N ALA A 85 -22.79 23.41 -2.37
CA ALA A 85 -21.78 23.72 -3.38
C ALA A 85 -20.35 23.51 -2.85
N ASP A 86 -20.11 23.83 -1.57
CA ASP A 86 -18.82 23.63 -0.92
C ASP A 86 -18.45 22.14 -0.80
N ASP A 87 -19.41 21.29 -0.45
CA ASP A 87 -19.22 19.85 -0.44
C ASP A 87 -18.98 19.31 -1.85
N ALA A 88 -19.65 19.86 -2.86
CA ALA A 88 -19.44 19.49 -4.25
C ALA A 88 -18.04 19.86 -4.75
N ALA A 89 -17.55 21.06 -4.43
CA ALA A 89 -16.20 21.48 -4.75
C ALA A 89 -15.15 20.59 -4.06
N ARG A 90 -15.35 20.27 -2.77
CA ARG A 90 -14.47 19.35 -2.03
C ARG A 90 -14.45 17.95 -2.63
N ALA A 91 -15.62 17.40 -2.97
CA ALA A 91 -15.72 16.08 -3.59
C ALA A 91 -14.98 16.05 -4.94
N ALA A 92 -15.15 17.09 -5.75
CA ALA A 92 -14.46 17.25 -7.03
C ALA A 92 -12.94 17.31 -6.84
N ASP A 93 -12.43 18.08 -5.89
CA ASP A 93 -10.98 18.18 -5.63
C ASP A 93 -10.39 16.86 -5.13
N CYS A 94 -11.06 16.17 -4.20
CA CYS A 94 -10.62 14.86 -3.69
C CYS A 94 -10.61 13.80 -4.80
N LEU A 95 -11.67 13.74 -5.61
CA LEU A 95 -11.74 12.78 -6.72
C LEU A 95 -10.72 13.12 -7.82
N THR A 96 -10.51 14.40 -8.11
CA THR A 96 -9.47 14.87 -9.05
C THR A 96 -8.09 14.40 -8.61
N ALA A 97 -7.77 14.57 -7.32
CA ALA A 97 -6.48 14.12 -6.77
C ALA A 97 -6.28 12.62 -6.97
N ALA A 98 -7.29 11.80 -6.63
CA ALA A 98 -7.22 10.36 -6.84
C ALA A 98 -7.02 9.98 -8.31
N VAL A 99 -7.79 10.57 -9.22
CA VAL A 99 -7.65 10.30 -10.67
C VAL A 99 -6.28 10.73 -11.20
N TYR A 100 -5.79 11.90 -10.78
CA TYR A 100 -4.49 12.41 -11.21
C TYR A 100 -3.34 11.50 -10.75
N TYR A 101 -3.27 11.20 -9.45
CA TYR A 101 -2.13 10.45 -8.92
C TYR A 101 -2.13 8.98 -9.32
N GLU A 102 -3.30 8.37 -9.53
CA GLU A 102 -3.41 6.97 -9.92
C GLU A 102 -3.40 6.76 -11.45
N ALA A 103 -3.85 7.74 -12.24
CA ALA A 103 -4.14 7.53 -13.65
C ALA A 103 -3.81 8.70 -14.60
N ARG A 104 -3.03 9.72 -14.20
CA ARG A 104 -2.66 10.85 -15.10
C ARG A 104 -2.03 10.42 -16.42
N SER A 105 -1.28 9.32 -16.43
CA SER A 105 -0.59 8.78 -17.61
C SER A 105 -1.39 7.68 -18.31
N GLN A 106 -2.63 7.42 -17.88
CA GLN A 106 -3.54 6.48 -18.53
C GLN A 106 -4.44 7.22 -19.54
N SER A 107 -5.10 6.44 -20.40
CA SER A 107 -6.17 6.96 -21.26
C SER A 107 -7.32 7.55 -20.43
N THR A 108 -8.18 8.35 -21.06
CA THR A 108 -9.39 8.89 -20.42
C THR A 108 -10.26 7.76 -19.83
N ASP A 109 -10.32 6.61 -20.47
CA ASP A 109 -11.02 5.43 -19.97
C ASP A 109 -10.37 4.84 -18.71
N GLY A 110 -9.04 4.84 -18.62
CA GLY A 110 -8.32 4.47 -17.39
C GLY A 110 -8.60 5.45 -16.24
N GLN A 111 -8.72 6.75 -16.54
CA GLN A 111 -9.09 7.76 -15.56
C GLN A 111 -10.53 7.60 -15.08
N ARG A 112 -11.47 7.38 -16.01
CA ARG A 112 -12.89 7.09 -15.70
C ARG A 112 -13.03 5.84 -14.84
N ALA A 113 -12.23 4.81 -15.11
CA ALA A 113 -12.21 3.58 -14.35
C ALA A 113 -11.79 3.81 -12.88
N VAL A 114 -10.73 4.59 -12.63
CA VAL A 114 -10.31 4.95 -11.27
C VAL A 114 -11.38 5.78 -10.57
N ALA A 115 -11.95 6.79 -11.25
CA ALA A 115 -13.02 7.60 -10.69
C ALA A 115 -14.22 6.73 -10.26
N GLN A 116 -14.62 5.79 -11.12
CA GLN A 116 -15.71 4.86 -10.84
C GLN A 116 -15.41 3.97 -9.63
N VAL A 117 -14.18 3.47 -9.47
CA VAL A 117 -13.79 2.69 -8.28
C VAL A 117 -13.96 3.50 -6.99
N VAL A 118 -13.54 4.77 -6.98
CA VAL A 118 -13.71 5.64 -5.81
C VAL A 118 -15.19 5.80 -5.48
N LEU A 119 -16.04 6.08 -6.47
CA LEU A 119 -17.48 6.24 -6.25
C LEU A 119 -18.19 4.93 -5.87
N ASN A 120 -17.70 3.78 -6.35
CA ASN A 120 -18.17 2.48 -5.91
C ASN A 120 -17.85 2.24 -4.44
N ARG A 121 -16.63 2.59 -3.99
CA ARG A 121 -16.23 2.52 -2.58
C ARG A 121 -17.11 3.40 -1.70
N VAL A 122 -17.44 4.62 -2.11
CA VAL A 122 -18.36 5.49 -1.34
C VAL A 122 -19.70 4.80 -1.05
N ARG A 123 -20.16 3.93 -1.95
CA ARG A 123 -21.42 3.19 -1.83
C ARG A 123 -21.25 1.76 -1.29
N ASP A 124 -20.05 1.39 -0.89
CA ASP A 124 -19.72 0.08 -0.35
C ASP A 124 -19.50 0.17 1.16
N ARG A 125 -20.15 -0.72 1.92
CA ARG A 125 -20.15 -0.66 3.38
C ARG A 125 -18.78 -0.91 4.03
N ALA A 126 -17.80 -1.43 3.30
CA ALA A 126 -16.44 -1.62 3.84
C ALA A 126 -15.58 -0.34 3.78
N PHE A 127 -16.10 0.74 3.22
CA PHE A 127 -15.37 1.99 2.99
C PHE A 127 -16.12 3.20 3.57
N PRO A 128 -15.41 4.32 3.81
CA PRO A 128 -16.06 5.58 4.17
C PRO A 128 -17.13 6.00 3.14
N ASN A 129 -18.20 6.61 3.62
CA ASN A 129 -19.33 7.04 2.79
C ASN A 129 -19.19 8.47 2.25
N THR A 130 -17.95 8.96 2.09
CA THR A 130 -17.63 10.28 1.52
C THR A 130 -16.47 10.16 0.53
N VAL A 131 -16.41 11.03 -0.49
CA VAL A 131 -15.38 10.95 -1.53
C VAL A 131 -14.00 11.20 -0.91
N CYS A 132 -13.85 12.27 -0.15
CA CYS A 132 -12.61 12.58 0.54
C CYS A 132 -12.26 11.51 1.59
N GLY A 133 -13.27 10.95 2.28
CA GLY A 133 -13.07 9.85 3.22
C GLY A 133 -12.44 8.63 2.57
N VAL A 134 -12.90 8.24 1.37
CA VAL A 134 -12.32 7.14 0.59
C VAL A 134 -10.91 7.48 0.11
N VAL A 135 -10.72 8.66 -0.46
CA VAL A 135 -9.43 9.07 -1.05
C VAL A 135 -8.33 9.17 0.01
N TYR A 136 -8.64 9.69 1.19
CA TYR A 136 -7.67 9.85 2.28
C TYR A 136 -7.75 8.73 3.33
N GLN A 137 -8.43 7.63 3.01
CA GLN A 137 -8.57 6.50 3.92
C GLN A 137 -7.18 5.96 4.31
N GLY A 138 -6.92 5.93 5.62
CA GLY A 138 -5.67 5.43 6.16
C GLY A 138 -4.50 6.42 6.16
N SER A 139 -4.67 7.64 5.65
CA SER A 139 -3.61 8.65 5.59
C SER A 139 -2.96 9.00 6.94
N GLN A 140 -3.70 8.81 8.04
CA GLN A 140 -3.23 9.04 9.41
C GLN A 140 -2.75 7.77 10.12
N ARG A 141 -2.84 6.60 9.48
CA ARG A 141 -2.50 5.30 10.07
C ARG A 141 -1.02 4.98 9.83
N ARG A 142 -0.39 4.35 10.81
CA ARG A 142 0.97 3.78 10.66
C ARG A 142 1.00 2.53 9.77
N THR A 143 -0.14 1.90 9.55
CA THR A 143 -0.29 0.64 8.81
C THR A 143 -0.33 0.81 7.29
N GLY A 144 -0.39 2.06 6.81
CA GLY A 144 -0.42 2.38 5.39
C GLY A 144 -1.73 3.04 4.94
N CYS A 145 -1.73 3.45 3.67
CA CYS A 145 -2.71 4.35 3.10
C CYS A 145 -3.37 3.70 1.88
N GLN A 146 -4.66 3.94 1.69
CA GLN A 146 -5.41 3.29 0.60
C GLN A 146 -4.92 3.77 -0.77
N PHE A 147 -4.55 5.04 -0.87
CA PHE A 147 -3.91 5.63 -2.04
C PHE A 147 -2.52 6.13 -1.61
N SER A 148 -1.46 5.65 -2.27
CA SER A 148 -0.07 5.88 -1.78
C SER A 148 0.30 7.35 -1.77
N PHE A 149 -0.22 8.13 -2.73
CA PHE A 149 0.07 9.56 -2.87
C PHE A 149 -0.29 10.38 -1.63
N THR A 150 -1.20 9.85 -0.80
CA THR A 150 -1.61 10.49 0.46
C THR A 150 -0.55 10.40 1.55
N CYS A 151 0.49 9.57 1.36
CA CYS A 151 1.50 9.25 2.38
C CYS A 151 2.95 9.22 1.86
N ASP A 152 3.16 9.14 0.55
CA ASP A 152 4.50 9.06 -0.06
C ASP A 152 5.12 10.43 -0.40
N GLY A 153 4.44 11.53 -0.06
CA GLY A 153 4.89 12.90 -0.34
C GLY A 153 4.64 13.37 -1.77
N SER A 154 3.96 12.60 -2.63
CA SER A 154 3.64 13.00 -4.01
C SER A 154 2.87 14.31 -4.11
N MET A 155 2.07 14.65 -3.10
CA MET A 155 1.33 15.91 -3.03
C MET A 155 2.20 17.15 -2.83
N LEU A 156 3.45 16.99 -2.41
CA LEU A 156 4.41 18.09 -2.25
C LEU A 156 5.07 18.49 -3.58
N ARG A 157 4.92 17.67 -4.61
CA ARG A 157 5.52 17.92 -5.92
C ARG A 157 4.60 18.79 -6.79
N PRO A 158 5.15 19.67 -7.65
CA PRO A 158 4.36 20.40 -8.62
C PRO A 158 3.52 19.45 -9.50
N ARG A 159 2.27 19.85 -9.76
CA ARG A 159 1.35 19.12 -10.64
C ARG A 159 1.54 19.58 -12.08
N GLU A 160 1.34 18.68 -13.02
CA GLU A 160 1.27 19.04 -14.44
C GLU A 160 -0.12 19.63 -14.73
N PRO A 161 -0.24 20.91 -15.15
CA PRO A 161 -1.53 21.58 -15.25
C PRO A 161 -2.51 20.89 -16.19
N GLY A 162 -2.05 20.44 -17.36
CA GLY A 162 -2.92 19.80 -18.35
C GLY A 162 -3.47 18.45 -17.89
N ALA A 163 -2.66 17.59 -17.28
CA ALA A 163 -3.15 16.35 -16.67
C ALA A 163 -4.08 16.60 -15.50
N TRP A 164 -3.84 17.65 -14.71
CA TRP A 164 -4.74 18.01 -13.61
C TRP A 164 -6.12 18.40 -14.12
N GLU A 165 -6.19 19.24 -15.15
CA GLU A 165 -7.44 19.64 -15.80
C GLU A 165 -8.17 18.45 -16.42
N ARG A 166 -7.46 17.54 -17.10
CA ARG A 166 -8.06 16.30 -17.63
C ARG A 166 -8.65 15.43 -16.52
N ALA A 167 -7.91 15.24 -15.42
CA ALA A 167 -8.38 14.48 -14.27
C ALA A 167 -9.60 15.14 -13.62
N ARG A 168 -9.61 16.48 -13.53
CA ARG A 168 -10.75 17.25 -13.00
C ARG A 168 -12.00 17.08 -13.85
N GLY A 169 -11.89 17.19 -15.18
CA GLY A 169 -13.03 16.97 -16.07
C GLY A 169 -13.63 15.56 -15.93
N VAL A 170 -12.78 14.54 -15.75
CA VAL A 170 -13.26 13.17 -15.47
C VAL A 170 -13.96 13.08 -14.12
N ALA A 171 -13.40 13.70 -13.08
CA ALA A 171 -13.99 13.70 -11.75
C ALA A 171 -15.36 14.39 -11.73
N GLU A 172 -15.48 15.57 -12.33
CA GLU A 172 -16.74 16.32 -12.43
C GLU A 172 -17.81 15.56 -13.24
N ALA A 173 -17.41 14.92 -14.35
CA ALA A 173 -18.32 14.08 -15.13
C ALA A 173 -18.84 12.88 -14.31
N ALA A 174 -17.98 12.23 -13.52
CA ALA A 174 -18.37 11.11 -12.69
C ALA A 174 -19.31 11.53 -11.54
N LEU A 175 -19.00 12.66 -10.89
CA LEU A 175 -19.82 13.22 -9.80
C LEU A 175 -21.18 13.73 -10.29
N SER A 176 -21.27 14.17 -11.55
CA SER A 176 -22.54 14.53 -12.21
C SER A 176 -23.34 13.33 -12.72
N GLY A 177 -22.89 12.10 -12.43
CA GLY A 177 -23.64 10.88 -12.70
C GLY A 177 -23.19 10.09 -13.92
N SER A 178 -22.09 10.48 -14.58
CA SER A 178 -21.50 9.65 -15.63
C SER A 178 -20.97 8.36 -15.04
N VAL A 179 -21.49 7.22 -15.52
CA VAL A 179 -21.08 5.89 -15.05
C VAL A 179 -20.19 5.22 -16.08
N TYR A 180 -19.03 4.74 -15.63
CA TYR A 180 -18.14 3.97 -16.47
C TYR A 180 -18.40 2.47 -16.32
N ALA A 181 -19.33 1.96 -17.12
CA ALA A 181 -19.90 0.61 -16.98
C ALA A 181 -18.88 -0.54 -17.12
N ALA A 182 -17.77 -0.34 -17.84
CA ALA A 182 -16.78 -1.39 -18.09
C ALA A 182 -16.11 -1.94 -16.81
N VAL A 183 -16.06 -1.15 -15.73
CA VAL A 183 -15.55 -1.61 -14.42
C VAL A 183 -16.64 -2.01 -13.43
N GLY A 184 -17.92 -1.94 -13.82
CA GLY A 184 -19.07 -2.39 -13.00
C GLY A 184 -18.95 -1.98 -11.52
N ALA A 185 -18.97 -2.98 -10.63
CA ALA A 185 -18.84 -2.84 -9.19
C ALA A 185 -17.39 -2.92 -8.65
N ALA A 186 -16.38 -2.59 -9.46
CA ALA A 186 -14.99 -2.66 -9.01
C ALA A 186 -14.74 -1.79 -7.77
N THR A 187 -14.11 -2.36 -6.75
CA THR A 187 -13.66 -1.68 -5.53
C THR A 187 -12.15 -1.75 -5.34
N SER A 188 -11.45 -2.57 -6.13
CA SER A 188 -10.00 -2.74 -6.05
C SER A 188 -9.39 -2.79 -7.44
N PHE A 189 -8.16 -2.28 -7.56
CA PHE A 189 -7.37 -2.42 -8.77
C PHE A 189 -5.89 -2.46 -8.42
N HIS A 190 -5.07 -2.97 -9.34
CA HIS A 190 -3.62 -2.88 -9.26
C HIS A 190 -3.01 -2.79 -10.66
N THR A 191 -1.75 -2.39 -10.74
CA THR A 191 -1.03 -2.34 -12.02
C THR A 191 -0.69 -3.75 -12.50
N THR A 192 -0.63 -3.96 -13.81
CA THR A 192 -0.27 -5.26 -14.42
C THR A 192 1.13 -5.76 -14.03
N SER A 193 1.99 -4.88 -13.51
CA SER A 193 3.38 -5.19 -13.17
C SER A 193 3.55 -5.81 -11.78
N ILE A 194 2.49 -5.90 -10.98
CA ILE A 194 2.53 -6.47 -9.62
C ILE A 194 1.36 -7.45 -9.41
N LEU A 195 1.51 -8.37 -8.46
CA LEU A 195 0.44 -9.26 -8.02
C LEU A 195 0.24 -9.14 -6.50
N PRO A 196 -0.75 -8.34 -6.04
CA PRO A 196 -1.05 -8.21 -4.62
C PRO A 196 -1.61 -9.50 -4.00
N TRP A 197 -1.36 -9.70 -2.70
CA TRP A 197 -1.82 -10.89 -1.97
C TRP A 197 -3.34 -11.09 -1.96
N TRP A 198 -4.11 -10.02 -2.08
CA TRP A 198 -5.57 -10.06 -2.08
C TRP A 198 -6.17 -10.38 -3.45
N ALA A 199 -5.39 -10.32 -4.54
CA ALA A 199 -5.92 -10.40 -5.91
C ALA A 199 -6.65 -11.71 -6.19
N SER A 200 -6.13 -12.84 -5.68
CA SER A 200 -6.78 -14.16 -5.81
C SER A 200 -8.01 -14.33 -4.91
N SER A 201 -8.24 -13.39 -3.98
CA SER A 201 -9.39 -13.36 -3.07
C SER A 201 -10.52 -12.47 -3.57
N LEU A 202 -10.43 -11.98 -4.82
CA LEU A 202 -11.44 -11.14 -5.46
C LEU A 202 -11.74 -11.65 -6.87
N SER A 203 -12.89 -11.26 -7.40
CA SER A 203 -13.24 -11.56 -8.79
C SER A 203 -12.70 -10.49 -9.72
N ARG A 204 -11.82 -10.88 -10.66
CA ARG A 204 -11.36 -9.99 -11.74
C ARG A 204 -12.54 -9.62 -12.66
N ILE A 205 -12.66 -8.35 -12.99
CA ILE A 205 -13.67 -7.84 -13.93
C ILE A 205 -13.06 -7.66 -15.31
N THR A 206 -12.07 -6.78 -15.42
CA THR A 206 -11.48 -6.40 -16.70
C THR A 206 -10.09 -5.80 -16.50
N THR A 207 -9.41 -5.50 -17.61
CA THR A 207 -8.17 -4.74 -17.66
C THR A 207 -8.36 -3.52 -18.54
N ILE A 208 -7.97 -2.34 -18.05
CA ILE A 208 -8.08 -1.07 -18.77
C ILE A 208 -6.76 -0.34 -18.61
N GLY A 209 -6.09 -0.10 -19.74
CA GLY A 209 -4.72 0.39 -19.74
C GLY A 209 -3.81 -0.53 -18.93
N ALA A 210 -3.05 0.05 -18.00
CA ALA A 210 -2.13 -0.70 -17.14
C ALA A 210 -2.78 -1.26 -15.86
N HIS A 211 -4.10 -1.21 -15.71
CA HIS A 211 -4.79 -1.59 -14.47
C HIS A 211 -5.70 -2.81 -14.65
N ILE A 212 -5.67 -3.70 -13.67
CA ILE A 212 -6.60 -4.83 -13.53
C ILE A 212 -7.60 -4.51 -12.43
N PHE A 213 -8.89 -4.60 -12.73
CA PHE A 213 -9.99 -4.22 -11.83
C PHE A 213 -10.68 -5.44 -11.24
N TYR A 214 -11.07 -5.34 -9.97
CA TYR A 214 -11.63 -6.42 -9.17
C TYR A 214 -12.84 -5.96 -8.36
N ARG A 215 -13.77 -6.90 -8.17
CA ARG A 215 -14.94 -6.78 -7.28
C ARG A 215 -14.91 -7.86 -6.20
N TRP A 216 -15.72 -7.67 -5.16
CA TRP A 216 -15.97 -8.70 -4.17
C TRP A 216 -16.53 -9.98 -4.80
N GLN A 217 -16.44 -11.09 -4.08
CA GLN A 217 -16.91 -12.40 -4.54
C GLN A 217 -18.04 -12.95 -3.66
N GLY A 218 -19.07 -13.52 -4.29
CA GLY A 218 -20.13 -14.28 -3.62
C GLY A 218 -20.89 -13.51 -2.54
N GLY A 219 -20.95 -14.08 -1.33
CA GLY A 219 -21.64 -13.48 -0.18
C GLY A 219 -21.14 -12.10 0.21
N LEU A 220 -19.83 -11.86 0.07
CA LEU A 220 -19.20 -10.58 0.39
C LEU A 220 -19.70 -9.44 -0.49
N GLU A 221 -19.86 -9.71 -1.79
CA GLU A 221 -20.41 -8.74 -2.74
C GLU A 221 -21.85 -8.38 -2.40
N ARG A 222 -22.70 -9.38 -2.14
CA ARG A 222 -24.11 -9.14 -1.75
C ARG A 222 -24.25 -8.32 -0.48
N ALA A 223 -23.34 -8.50 0.47
CA ALA A 223 -23.41 -7.84 1.77
C ALA A 223 -22.91 -6.39 1.74
N LEU A 224 -21.93 -6.07 0.88
CA LEU A 224 -21.21 -4.80 0.91
C LEU A 224 -21.56 -3.85 -0.24
N THR A 225 -21.66 -4.37 -1.46
CA THR A 225 -21.68 -3.56 -2.68
C THR A 225 -22.99 -2.79 -2.83
N PHE A 226 -22.89 -1.47 -2.98
CA PHE A 226 -24.02 -0.56 -3.15
C PHE A 226 -25.05 -0.61 -2.01
N ARG A 227 -24.61 -1.00 -0.79
CA ARG A 227 -25.45 -1.05 0.42
C ARG A 227 -25.25 0.15 1.34
N GLN A 228 -24.54 1.18 0.86
CA GLN A 228 -24.26 2.41 1.60
C GLN A 228 -24.66 3.62 0.77
N ALA A 229 -25.31 4.59 1.41
CA ALA A 229 -25.60 5.89 0.80
C ALA A 229 -24.42 6.84 1.02
N TYR A 230 -24.16 7.69 0.03
CA TYR A 230 -23.25 8.82 0.17
C TYR A 230 -23.74 9.75 1.30
N ALA A 231 -22.85 10.22 2.17
CA ALA A 231 -23.20 11.03 3.33
C ALA A 231 -23.79 12.42 2.97
N GLY A 232 -23.58 12.86 1.72
CA GLY A 232 -24.01 14.16 1.23
C GLY A 232 -23.19 15.34 1.76
N PHE A 233 -22.11 15.08 2.52
CA PHE A 233 -21.14 16.07 2.97
C PHE A 233 -19.72 15.54 2.77
N GLU A 234 -18.75 16.43 2.66
CA GLU A 234 -17.34 16.05 2.55
C GLU A 234 -16.54 16.52 3.77
N PRO A 235 -15.78 15.63 4.44
CA PRO A 235 -14.87 16.04 5.49
C PRO A 235 -13.80 16.97 4.91
N GLY A 236 -13.26 17.86 5.75
CA GLY A 236 -12.07 18.61 5.36
C GLY A 236 -10.96 17.66 4.97
N ALA A 237 -10.38 17.84 3.78
CA ALA A 237 -9.21 17.09 3.39
C ALA A 237 -8.10 17.33 4.43
N PRO A 238 -7.37 16.30 4.89
CA PRO A 238 -6.28 16.51 5.81
C PRO A 238 -5.29 17.49 5.19
N THR A 239 -5.06 18.62 5.86
CA THR A 239 -4.10 19.62 5.40
C THR A 239 -2.70 19.00 5.46
N LEU A 240 -1.94 19.15 4.36
CA LEU A 240 -0.54 18.70 4.29
C LEU A 240 0.33 19.27 5.42
N ALA A 241 -0.09 20.39 6.04
CA ALA A 241 0.56 21.03 7.17
C ALA A 241 0.46 20.26 8.50
N ALA A 242 -0.44 19.28 8.62
CA ALA A 242 -0.60 18.45 9.81
C ALA A 242 0.04 17.05 9.68
N MET A 243 0.69 16.75 8.55
CA MET A 243 1.49 15.53 8.43
C MET A 243 2.84 15.81 9.10
N PRO A 244 3.25 15.07 10.15
CA PRO A 244 4.64 15.12 10.56
C PRO A 244 5.44 14.73 9.32
N ALA A 245 6.36 15.60 8.90
CA ALA A 245 7.28 15.29 7.82
C ALA A 245 7.85 13.91 8.12
N ALA A 246 7.65 12.95 7.20
CA ALA A 246 8.30 11.67 7.32
C ALA A 246 9.78 11.96 7.48
N THR A 247 10.33 11.69 8.67
CA THR A 247 11.75 11.76 8.90
C THR A 247 12.35 10.81 7.89
N VAL A 248 13.05 11.36 6.89
CA VAL A 248 13.85 10.56 5.97
C VAL A 248 14.94 9.96 6.82
N VAL A 249 14.68 8.78 7.37
CA VAL A 249 15.73 7.92 7.89
C VAL A 249 16.36 7.34 6.64
N GLU A 250 17.47 7.94 6.21
CA GLU A 250 18.35 7.33 5.22
C GLU A 250 18.64 5.88 5.67
N GLY A 251 18.22 4.93 4.84
CA GLY A 251 18.62 3.53 4.97
C GLY A 251 17.81 2.71 5.97
N VAL A 252 16.54 2.42 5.67
CA VAL A 252 15.92 1.16 6.13
C VAL A 252 15.12 0.54 4.99
N THR A 253 15.74 -0.40 4.29
CA THR A 253 15.01 -1.44 3.53
C THR A 253 14.39 -2.39 4.53
N VAL A 254 13.06 -2.33 4.70
CA VAL A 254 12.33 -3.33 5.49
C VAL A 254 12.16 -4.58 4.62
N HIS A 255 13.13 -5.49 4.69
CA HIS A 255 12.91 -6.89 4.31
C HIS A 255 12.14 -7.58 5.43
N ARG A 256 10.95 -8.11 5.13
CA ARG A 256 10.25 -9.02 6.03
C ARG A 256 10.23 -10.41 5.40
N GLY A 257 11.22 -11.21 5.79
CA GLY A 257 11.31 -12.64 5.51
C GLY A 257 12.34 -13.23 6.46
N ASN A 258 11.91 -14.13 7.34
CA ASN A 258 12.80 -14.88 8.20
C ASN A 258 13.41 -16.01 7.36
N GLU A 259 14.64 -15.81 6.87
CA GLU A 259 15.51 -16.89 6.40
C GLU A 259 16.95 -16.36 6.38
N THR A 260 17.81 -16.92 7.22
CA THR A 260 19.26 -16.71 7.16
C THR A 260 19.82 -17.44 5.96
N VAL A 261 20.32 -16.71 4.97
CA VAL A 261 21.20 -17.26 3.94
C VAL A 261 22.48 -16.42 3.89
N ALA A 262 23.60 -17.12 3.95
CA ALA A 262 24.94 -16.59 4.13
C ALA A 262 25.45 -15.77 2.92
N GLY A 263 26.22 -14.73 3.24
CA GLY A 263 27.39 -14.30 2.48
C GLY A 263 27.18 -13.56 1.16
N VAL A 264 27.12 -12.22 1.23
CA VAL A 264 27.58 -11.37 0.11
C VAL A 264 28.29 -10.14 0.67
N THR A 265 29.60 -10.03 0.42
CA THR A 265 30.40 -8.83 0.68
C THR A 265 30.34 -7.94 -0.56
N VAL A 266 29.79 -6.74 -0.44
CA VAL A 266 29.80 -5.73 -1.53
C VAL A 266 30.77 -4.61 -1.16
N HIS A 267 31.86 -4.49 -1.92
CA HIS A 267 32.78 -3.36 -1.84
C HIS A 267 32.13 -2.11 -2.44
N ARG A 268 31.99 -1.04 -1.64
CA ARG A 268 31.52 0.26 -2.12
C ARG A 268 32.68 1.24 -2.22
N GLY A 269 32.93 1.73 -3.44
CA GLY A 269 33.93 2.74 -3.74
C GLY A 269 33.64 4.09 -3.07
N LYS A 270 34.72 4.80 -2.73
CA LYS A 270 34.72 6.14 -2.13
C LYS A 270 34.37 7.21 -3.17
N THR A 271 33.52 8.17 -2.80
CA THR A 271 33.48 9.52 -3.40
C THR A 271 33.41 10.56 -2.27
N ALA A 272 34.23 11.61 -2.41
CA ALA A 272 34.56 12.64 -1.43
C ALA A 272 33.42 13.68 -1.18
N PRO A 273 33.45 14.45 -0.07
CA PRO A 273 32.37 15.36 0.30
C PRO A 273 32.49 16.74 -0.36
N ALA A 274 31.34 17.33 -0.73
CA ALA A 274 31.20 18.72 -1.15
C ALA A 274 30.67 19.60 0.01
N ALA A 275 31.16 20.84 0.05
CA ALA A 275 31.09 21.79 1.15
C ALA A 275 29.67 22.29 1.52
N ALA A 276 29.47 22.59 2.80
CA ALA A 276 28.25 23.17 3.38
C ALA A 276 28.24 24.72 3.31
N PRO A 277 27.08 25.38 3.17
CA PRO A 277 26.97 26.83 3.32
C PRO A 277 26.74 27.25 4.78
N ALA A 278 27.23 28.45 5.11
CA ALA A 278 27.27 29.04 6.44
C ALA A 278 25.89 29.48 6.98
N LEU A 279 25.67 29.26 8.28
CA LEU A 279 24.49 29.70 9.03
C LEU A 279 24.68 31.14 9.56
N VAL A 280 23.70 32.00 9.28
CA VAL A 280 23.55 33.34 9.89
C VAL A 280 22.92 33.18 11.27
N ARG A 281 23.62 33.67 12.32
CA ARG A 281 23.08 33.76 13.68
C ARG A 281 22.18 34.97 13.82
N VAL A 282 20.99 34.78 14.39
CA VAL A 282 20.17 35.86 14.95
C VAL A 282 19.92 35.53 16.43
N ASN A 283 20.36 36.41 17.32
CA ASN A 283 20.15 36.27 18.77
C ASN A 283 18.79 36.86 19.15
N PHE A 284 18.01 36.15 19.96
CA PHE A 284 17.00 36.75 20.82
C PHE A 284 17.19 36.24 22.26
N ALA A 285 17.16 37.19 23.18
CA ALA A 285 17.39 37.04 24.60
C ALA A 285 16.14 36.52 25.32
N GLY A 286 16.35 35.83 26.46
CA GLY A 286 15.42 35.93 27.60
C GLY A 286 14.90 34.61 28.18
N VAL A 287 15.35 34.35 29.41
CA VAL A 287 14.71 33.59 30.50
C VAL A 287 15.00 32.07 30.57
N ARG A 288 15.83 31.70 31.58
CA ARG A 288 15.96 30.38 32.19
C ARG A 288 15.28 30.36 33.55
N VAL A 289 14.72 29.21 33.93
CA VAL A 289 14.68 28.75 35.33
C VAL A 289 15.11 27.27 35.36
N HIS A 290 16.06 26.97 36.25
CA HIS A 290 16.63 25.64 36.52
C HIS A 290 15.73 24.84 37.48
N VAL A 291 15.87 23.51 37.61
CA VAL A 291 16.62 22.76 38.65
C VAL A 291 16.36 21.27 38.30
N GLY A 292 17.28 20.32 38.22
CA GLY A 292 18.57 20.13 38.88
C GLY A 292 18.46 18.95 39.85
N GLY A 293 19.18 17.84 39.62
CA GLY A 293 19.14 16.67 40.50
C GLY A 293 20.04 15.51 40.11
N HIS A 294 21.32 15.82 39.84
CA HIS A 294 22.47 14.90 39.82
C HIS A 294 22.71 14.33 41.26
N GLN A 295 23.41 13.22 41.51
CA GLN A 295 24.89 13.16 41.45
C GLN A 295 25.46 11.72 41.58
N PRO A 296 26.72 11.51 41.12
CA PRO A 296 27.54 10.32 41.37
C PRO A 296 28.34 10.42 42.69
N GLY A 297 29.06 9.34 43.03
CA GLY A 297 29.54 9.02 44.37
C GLY A 297 30.87 9.59 44.88
N VAL A 298 30.91 9.61 46.22
CA VAL A 298 31.93 9.18 47.20
C VAL A 298 33.34 9.78 47.16
N LEU A 299 33.70 10.39 48.29
CA LEU A 299 34.83 10.16 49.23
C LEU A 299 34.79 11.36 50.22
N ASP A 300 35.10 11.33 51.51
CA ASP A 300 35.42 10.37 52.57
C ASP A 300 35.58 11.25 53.85
N THR A 301 35.81 10.62 55.00
CA THR A 301 36.26 11.13 56.30
C THR A 301 35.18 11.51 57.31
N GLY A 302 34.95 10.58 58.23
CA GLY A 302 34.20 10.82 59.45
C GLY A 302 35.03 11.50 60.54
N ALA A 303 34.32 12.03 61.54
CA ALA A 303 34.77 12.17 62.91
C ALA A 303 33.55 12.34 63.83
N GLU A 304 33.68 11.68 64.98
CA GLU A 304 32.69 11.36 66.00
C GLU A 304 32.39 12.51 66.98
N ALA A 305 31.18 12.47 67.53
CA ALA A 305 30.79 12.68 68.93
C ALA A 305 31.15 13.97 69.70
N ALA A 306 30.12 14.57 70.32
CA ALA A 306 30.19 15.04 71.70
C ALA A 306 28.78 15.09 72.35
N THR A 307 28.64 14.32 73.42
CA THR A 307 27.56 14.27 74.45
C THR A 307 27.65 15.42 75.45
N VAL A 308 26.51 15.89 76.00
CA VAL A 308 26.38 16.40 77.39
C VAL A 308 24.97 16.05 77.91
N GLY A 309 24.89 15.63 79.18
CA GLY A 309 23.77 14.94 79.82
C GLY A 309 22.75 15.78 80.59
N GLU A 310 22.00 15.04 81.41
CA GLU A 310 20.79 15.30 82.22
C GLU A 310 20.55 16.71 82.79
N GLU A 311 19.27 17.10 82.79
CA GLU A 311 18.61 17.65 84.00
C GLU A 311 17.11 17.27 84.01
N SER A 312 16.78 16.39 84.97
CA SER A 312 15.56 16.22 85.78
C SER A 312 14.17 16.68 85.31
N ALA A 313 13.24 15.71 85.37
CA ALA A 313 11.77 15.83 85.38
C ALA A 313 11.25 16.61 86.62
N PRO A 314 9.95 17.01 86.75
CA PRO A 314 8.74 16.19 86.62
C PRO A 314 7.63 16.91 85.78
N ILE A 315 6.45 16.39 85.46
CA ILE A 315 5.50 15.43 86.06
C ILE A 315 4.74 14.76 84.89
#